data_AF-A0A5E4R012-F1
#
_entry.id   AF-A0A5E4R012-F1
#
_cell.length_a   1.000
_cell.length_b   1.000
_cell.length_c   1.000
_cell.angle_alpha   90.00
_cell.angle_beta   90.00
_cell.angle_gamma   90.00
#
_symmetry.space_group_name_H-M   'P 1'
#
loop_
_entity.id
_entity.type
_entity.pdbx_description
1 polymer ?
#
loop_
_entity_poly.entity_id
_entity_poly.type
_entity_poly.pdbx_seq_one_letter_code
_entity_poly.pdbx_strand_id
1 'polypeptide(L)'
;SSRSEVWYSANIENVNLNANKPFVYYKTFEPVAVVNQTKFESKKYKEVIQLTNLTKDTIDVYKYGPNKDTPVFVENGNVKQANNHIEIINSNSTKLRPKRKIIRKPCPISRDAKQRKYHNKPVDRRFLDIFEVVEFDHVACSSSNGLEGTCLHEFDCQKVGGMVLGSCADGFGSCCVVQFNCDSRTSAPVGWFTNPGFPSPSSNRMPCTASIDKASRDITQIRLDFQSFEMLPPTGGNCEQDQFIVTGQNTNNVIPILCGINTGQHVYIDVGHVEGPVNLSIQSITADNRLFSIKVTQLTPADDLAAPVGCIQYFTAVQGHLESFNYRDRSDTINNLNYAMCVERRPDTCSITYTNAGAMQIVNFDNEGLPVIPPRQAGVEVFNCPTDWLLIAAVRLCGDRFNDGTVIQDFSLDAPVT
;
A
#
# COMPACT_ATOMS: atom_id res chain seq x y z
N SER A 1 26.20 -8.60 17.78
CA SER A 1 26.08 -8.69 16.32
C SER A 1 24.79 -8.00 15.92
N SER A 2 24.84 -6.68 15.82
CA SER A 2 23.71 -5.82 15.45
C SER A 2 23.67 -5.73 13.94
N ARG A 3 22.70 -6.39 13.31
CA ARG A 3 22.46 -6.30 11.87
C ARG A 3 21.80 -4.95 11.58
N SER A 4 22.41 -4.16 10.71
CA SER A 4 21.80 -2.98 10.11
C SER A 4 20.81 -3.45 9.04
N GLU A 5 19.52 -3.22 9.27
CA GLU A 5 18.48 -3.37 8.25
C GLU A 5 18.56 -2.17 7.29
N VAL A 6 18.70 -2.46 6.00
CA VAL A 6 18.70 -1.46 4.94
C VAL A 6 17.34 -1.53 4.25
N TRP A 7 16.56 -0.46 4.37
CA TRP A 7 15.22 -0.33 3.80
C TRP A 7 15.26 0.55 2.56
N TYR A 8 14.41 0.26 1.57
CA TYR A 8 14.19 1.10 0.39
C TYR A 8 12.78 1.68 0.50
N SER A 9 12.67 3.01 0.61
CA SER A 9 11.39 3.72 0.59
C SER A 9 11.15 4.28 -0.81
N ALA A 10 9.97 4.03 -1.37
CA ALA A 10 9.51 4.77 -2.53
C ALA A 10 8.64 5.93 -2.09
N ASN A 11 9.21 7.13 -2.01
CA ASN A 11 8.43 8.34 -1.76
C ASN A 11 7.77 8.77 -3.07
N ILE A 12 6.55 9.28 -2.94
CA ILE A 12 5.85 10.06 -3.96
C ILE A 12 5.71 11.43 -3.30
N GLU A 13 6.17 12.53 -3.89
CA GLU A 13 5.81 13.86 -3.37
C GLU A 13 5.16 14.62 -4.51
N ASN A 14 3.90 15.03 -4.35
CA ASN A 14 3.29 16.04 -5.21
C ASN A 14 3.31 17.37 -4.46
N VAL A 15 4.05 18.36 -4.96
CA VAL A 15 4.14 19.69 -4.36
C VAL A 15 3.23 20.66 -5.10
N ASN A 16 2.25 21.23 -4.41
CA ASN A 16 1.42 22.32 -4.91
C ASN A 16 2.14 23.66 -4.67
N LEU A 17 2.48 24.39 -5.73
CA LEU A 17 3.03 25.74 -5.64
C LEU A 17 2.03 26.74 -6.24
N ASN A 18 1.31 27.43 -5.37
CA ASN A 18 0.74 28.73 -5.71
C ASN A 18 0.74 29.68 -4.50
N ALA A 19 1.69 30.63 -4.51
CA ALA A 19 1.48 32.04 -4.11
C ALA A 19 2.81 32.84 -4.14
N ASN A 20 2.97 33.66 -5.18
CA ASN A 20 3.68 34.96 -5.22
C ASN A 20 4.66 35.33 -4.07
N LYS A 21 5.98 35.12 -4.28
CA LYS A 21 7.12 36.05 -4.07
C LYS A 21 8.46 35.30 -4.01
N PRO A 22 9.60 35.94 -4.35
CA PRO A 22 10.88 35.25 -4.50
C PRO A 22 11.55 35.05 -3.14
N PHE A 23 11.94 33.81 -2.83
CA PHE A 23 12.86 33.55 -1.74
C PHE A 23 13.96 32.59 -2.16
N VAL A 24 15.18 33.11 -2.03
CA VAL A 24 16.44 32.39 -1.99
C VAL A 24 16.44 31.51 -0.73
N TYR A 25 16.75 30.22 -0.85
CA TYR A 25 17.11 29.41 0.31
C TYR A 25 18.48 28.76 0.15
N TYR A 26 19.25 28.92 1.23
CA TYR A 26 20.55 28.33 1.47
C TYR A 26 20.40 26.88 1.92
N LYS A 27 21.35 26.05 1.51
CA LYS A 27 21.49 24.66 1.97
C LYS A 27 22.31 24.66 3.26
N THR A 28 21.66 24.49 4.41
CA THR A 28 22.32 24.10 5.66
C THR A 28 22.30 22.58 5.78
N PHE A 29 23.49 21.99 5.89
CA PHE A 29 23.67 20.61 6.34
C PHE A 29 24.03 20.65 7.83
N GLU A 30 23.27 19.96 8.67
CA GLU A 30 23.75 19.55 9.99
C GLU A 30 24.12 18.07 9.96
N PRO A 31 25.35 17.69 10.35
CA PRO A 31 25.74 16.31 10.53
C PRO A 31 25.31 15.81 11.91
N VAL A 32 24.58 14.70 11.98
CA VAL A 32 24.53 13.90 13.20
C VAL A 32 25.88 13.20 13.34
N ALA A 33 26.53 13.45 14.47
CA ALA A 33 27.91 13.11 14.77
C ALA A 33 28.23 11.60 14.64
N VAL A 34 29.40 11.30 14.08
CA VAL A 34 30.18 10.11 14.45
C VAL A 34 31.57 10.56 14.87
N VAL A 35 31.92 10.17 16.09
CA VAL A 35 33.19 10.42 16.76
C VAL A 35 34.27 9.47 16.22
N ASN A 36 35.46 10.04 16.02
CA ASN A 36 36.79 9.45 15.82
C ASN A 36 37.31 9.15 14.39
N GLN A 37 38.08 10.15 13.91
CA GLN A 37 39.44 10.07 13.34
C GLN A 37 39.69 9.10 12.17
N THR A 38 39.82 9.65 10.96
CA THR A 38 41.11 9.89 10.29
C THR A 38 40.92 10.72 9.01
N LYS A 39 41.83 11.68 8.79
CA LYS A 39 41.86 12.66 7.69
C LYS A 39 41.68 12.02 6.30
N PHE A 40 40.83 12.61 5.47
CA PHE A 40 41.05 12.68 4.02
C PHE A 40 40.72 14.08 3.49
N GLU A 41 41.62 14.58 2.65
CA GLU A 41 41.69 15.95 2.14
C GLU A 41 40.55 16.29 1.18
N SER A 42 40.07 17.53 1.28
CA SER A 42 39.10 18.13 0.37
C SER A 42 39.78 18.59 -0.92
N LYS A 43 39.29 18.14 -2.08
CA LYS A 43 39.52 18.82 -3.37
C LYS A 43 38.23 19.45 -3.85
N LYS A 44 38.21 20.78 -3.81
CA LYS A 44 37.21 21.64 -4.44
C LYS A 44 37.38 21.58 -5.96
N TYR A 45 36.31 21.35 -6.69
CA TYR A 45 36.19 21.85 -8.06
C TYR A 45 35.16 23.00 -8.05
N LYS A 46 35.61 24.17 -8.47
CA LYS A 46 34.80 25.32 -8.87
C LYS A 46 34.84 25.33 -10.39
N GLU A 47 33.67 25.36 -11.03
CA GLU A 47 33.59 25.86 -12.39
C GLU A 47 32.56 26.98 -12.43
N VAL A 48 33.01 28.13 -12.94
CA VAL A 48 32.25 29.36 -13.09
C VAL A 48 31.93 29.45 -14.57
N ILE A 49 30.65 29.47 -14.92
CA ILE A 49 30.22 29.90 -16.24
C ILE A 49 29.43 31.20 -16.05
N GLN A 50 30.08 32.32 -16.37
CA GLN A 50 29.40 33.58 -16.65
C GLN A 50 28.79 33.48 -18.05
N LEU A 51 27.50 33.75 -18.17
CA LEU A 51 26.93 34.18 -19.45
C LEU A 51 26.42 35.61 -19.30
N THR A 52 27.20 36.51 -19.89
CA THR A 52 26.90 37.91 -20.18
C THR A 52 25.73 38.03 -21.16
N ASN A 53 24.90 39.06 -20.91
CA ASN A 53 23.86 39.59 -21.80
C ASN A 53 24.22 39.48 -23.29
N LEU A 54 23.39 38.80 -24.08
CA LEU A 54 23.25 39.06 -25.51
C LEU A 54 21.76 39.06 -25.90
N THR A 55 21.40 40.18 -26.50
CA THR A 55 20.11 40.58 -27.04
C THR A 55 19.85 39.97 -28.42
N LYS A 56 18.56 39.67 -28.69
CA LYS A 56 17.85 39.67 -29.99
C LYS A 56 18.32 38.76 -31.15
N ASP A 57 17.29 38.10 -31.69
CA ASP A 57 17.00 37.81 -33.10
C ASP A 57 18.00 36.98 -33.90
N THR A 58 17.69 35.67 -34.06
CA THR A 58 17.45 35.01 -35.36
C THR A 58 17.16 33.51 -35.16
N ILE A 59 16.03 33.07 -35.72
CA ILE A 59 15.64 31.66 -35.85
C ILE A 59 15.95 31.27 -37.29
N ASP A 60 16.81 30.27 -37.50
CA ASP A 60 16.95 29.60 -38.79
C ASP A 60 16.17 28.28 -38.79
N VAL A 61 15.17 28.26 -39.66
CA VAL A 61 14.27 27.14 -39.96
C VAL A 61 14.90 26.26 -41.05
N TYR A 62 14.85 24.94 -40.89
CA TYR A 62 15.03 24.01 -42.00
C TYR A 62 13.72 23.24 -42.29
N LYS A 63 13.35 23.21 -43.58
CA LYS A 63 12.30 22.37 -44.18
C LYS A 63 12.82 21.71 -45.44
N TYR A 64 12.24 20.57 -45.79
CA TYR A 64 11.77 20.04 -47.11
C TYR A 64 11.73 18.50 -47.01
N GLY A 65 10.79 17.67 -47.51
CA GLY A 65 9.60 17.66 -48.40
C GLY A 65 9.37 16.15 -48.77
N PRO A 66 8.53 15.67 -49.72
CA PRO A 66 7.43 16.24 -50.50
C PRO A 66 6.16 15.32 -50.64
N ASN A 67 4.95 15.83 -50.38
CA ASN A 67 3.71 15.62 -51.16
C ASN A 67 2.47 15.99 -50.33
N LYS A 68 1.55 16.69 -51.01
CA LYS A 68 0.25 17.22 -50.54
C LYS A 68 -0.75 16.06 -50.37
N ASP A 69 -1.82 16.06 -49.59
CA ASP A 69 -2.83 17.08 -49.27
C ASP A 69 -3.48 16.75 -47.87
N THR A 70 -4.06 17.77 -47.23
CA THR A 70 -4.79 17.83 -45.92
C THR A 70 -5.74 16.66 -45.59
N PRO A 71 -6.01 16.31 -44.30
CA PRO A 71 -7.08 16.99 -43.52
C PRO A 71 -6.82 17.13 -41.99
N VAL A 72 -7.16 18.30 -41.42
CA VAL A 72 -8.34 18.58 -40.55
C VAL A 72 -8.13 18.21 -39.07
N PHE A 73 -8.11 19.26 -38.24
CA PHE A 73 -8.35 19.17 -36.80
C PHE A 73 -9.78 18.68 -36.54
N VAL A 74 -9.90 17.64 -35.72
CA VAL A 74 -11.13 17.35 -34.98
C VAL A 74 -10.77 17.37 -33.50
N GLU A 75 -11.20 18.42 -32.81
CA GLU A 75 -11.40 18.36 -31.37
C GLU A 75 -12.51 17.36 -31.08
N ASN A 76 -12.19 16.37 -30.25
CA ASN A 76 -13.00 15.77 -29.19
C ASN A 76 -12.43 14.39 -28.90
N GLY A 77 -11.77 14.22 -27.76
CA GLY A 77 -11.28 12.89 -27.38
C GLY A 77 -10.45 12.87 -26.11
N ASN A 78 -11.15 12.86 -24.99
CA ASN A 78 -10.83 12.15 -23.75
C ASN A 78 -9.47 12.44 -23.08
N VAL A 79 -9.56 12.97 -21.86
CA VAL A 79 -8.54 12.84 -20.81
C VAL A 79 -8.06 11.39 -20.77
N LYS A 80 -6.80 11.13 -21.14
CA LYS A 80 -6.17 9.81 -21.02
C LYS A 80 -5.38 9.75 -19.71
N GLN A 81 -6.07 9.20 -18.71
CA GLN A 81 -5.64 8.32 -17.61
C GLN A 81 -4.16 8.33 -17.20
N ALA A 82 -3.88 8.65 -15.93
CA ALA A 82 -2.59 8.37 -15.31
C ALA A 82 -2.61 6.98 -14.65
N ASN A 83 -1.78 6.04 -15.14
CA ASN A 83 -1.68 4.68 -14.62
C ASN A 83 -0.25 4.44 -14.14
N ASN A 84 -0.04 4.05 -12.88
CA ASN A 84 1.29 3.66 -12.36
C ASN A 84 1.19 2.31 -11.67
N HIS A 85 1.76 1.27 -12.27
CA HIS A 85 1.76 -0.10 -11.77
C HIS A 85 3.15 -0.70 -11.86
N ILE A 86 3.68 -1.15 -10.73
CA ILE A 86 5.04 -1.71 -10.63
C ILE A 86 4.96 -3.12 -10.05
N GLU A 87 5.51 -4.09 -10.76
CA GLU A 87 5.80 -5.44 -10.27
C GLU A 87 7.13 -5.45 -9.53
N ILE A 88 7.19 -6.21 -8.45
CA ILE A 88 8.40 -6.46 -7.68
C ILE A 88 8.81 -7.92 -7.84
N ILE A 89 10.09 -8.12 -8.14
CA ILE A 89 10.73 -9.43 -8.12
C ILE A 89 11.98 -9.35 -7.25
N ASN A 90 11.99 -10.05 -6.11
CA ASN A 90 13.24 -10.32 -5.41
C ASN A 90 14.07 -11.32 -6.23
N SER A 91 15.22 -10.88 -6.76
CA SER A 91 16.02 -11.70 -7.67
C SER A 91 17.27 -12.28 -7.00
N ASN A 92 17.60 -13.52 -7.40
CA ASN A 92 18.82 -14.22 -7.00
C ASN A 92 19.78 -14.33 -8.19
N SER A 93 20.96 -13.72 -8.07
CA SER A 93 22.07 -13.95 -9.01
C SER A 93 22.65 -15.35 -8.78
N THR A 94 22.39 -16.29 -9.69
CA THR A 94 22.90 -17.67 -9.59
C THR A 94 24.05 -17.90 -10.57
N LYS A 95 25.29 -17.96 -10.05
CA LYS A 95 26.41 -18.62 -10.75
C LYS A 95 26.20 -20.13 -10.69
N LEU A 96 25.89 -20.73 -11.85
CA LEU A 96 25.69 -22.16 -12.06
C LEU A 96 26.93 -23.01 -11.71
N ARG A 97 26.80 -23.99 -10.78
CA ARG A 97 27.56 -25.27 -10.72
C ARG A 97 26.75 -26.37 -9.99
N PRO A 98 27.03 -27.68 -10.21
CA PRO A 98 25.99 -28.67 -10.54
C PRO A 98 25.32 -29.42 -9.38
N LYS A 99 24.16 -30.00 -9.73
CA LYS A 99 23.14 -30.66 -8.90
C LYS A 99 23.64 -31.89 -8.11
N ARG A 100 23.28 -31.97 -6.82
CA ARG A 100 23.11 -33.24 -6.09
C ARG A 100 21.63 -33.50 -5.82
N LYS A 101 21.16 -34.69 -6.20
CA LYS A 101 19.78 -35.20 -6.00
C LYS A 101 19.55 -35.51 -4.52
N ILE A 102 18.50 -34.95 -3.92
CA ILE A 102 17.90 -35.46 -2.68
C ILE A 102 16.42 -35.73 -2.97
N ILE A 103 16.02 -36.99 -2.86
CA ILE A 103 14.66 -37.47 -3.05
C ILE A 103 13.93 -37.37 -1.71
N ARG A 104 12.80 -36.64 -1.65
CA ARG A 104 11.85 -36.69 -0.53
C ARG A 104 10.49 -37.15 -1.07
N LYS A 105 9.95 -38.22 -0.46
CA LYS A 105 8.70 -38.89 -0.84
C LYS A 105 7.48 -38.16 -0.25
N PRO A 106 6.32 -38.15 -0.92
CA PRO A 106 5.09 -37.51 -0.45
C PRO A 106 4.36 -38.32 0.65
N CYS A 107 3.60 -37.60 1.48
CA CYS A 107 2.70 -38.14 2.51
C CYS A 107 1.58 -39.01 1.91
N PRO A 108 1.15 -40.08 2.60
CA PRO A 108 0.09 -40.95 2.12
C PRO A 108 -1.31 -40.38 2.38
N ILE A 109 -2.13 -40.49 1.33
CA ILE A 109 -3.56 -40.27 1.28
C ILE A 109 -4.27 -41.32 2.15
N SER A 110 -5.11 -40.88 3.08
CA SER A 110 -6.02 -41.74 3.84
C SER A 110 -7.31 -41.97 3.04
N ARG A 111 -7.41 -43.15 2.42
CA ARG A 111 -8.68 -43.81 2.12
C ARG A 111 -8.56 -45.24 2.59
N ASP A 112 -9.38 -45.63 3.56
CA ASP A 112 -10.14 -46.88 3.48
C ASP A 112 -11.18 -46.98 4.60
N ALA A 113 -12.43 -47.03 4.16
CA ALA A 113 -13.57 -47.45 4.93
C ALA A 113 -13.48 -48.95 5.24
N LYS A 114 -13.58 -49.32 6.52
CA LYS A 114 -13.95 -50.69 6.91
C LYS A 114 -15.07 -50.64 7.94
N GLN A 115 -16.24 -51.06 7.47
CA GLN A 115 -17.40 -51.46 8.26
C GLN A 115 -17.00 -52.53 9.29
N ARG A 116 -17.42 -52.33 10.54
CA ARG A 116 -17.63 -53.41 11.51
C ARG A 116 -19.02 -53.26 12.13
N LYS A 117 -19.85 -54.28 11.92
CA LYS A 117 -21.16 -54.45 12.57
C LYS A 117 -21.05 -55.38 13.79
N TYR A 118 -22.03 -55.22 14.69
CA TYR A 118 -22.43 -56.04 15.85
C TYR A 118 -21.66 -55.74 17.17
N HIS A 119 -22.29 -55.49 18.33
CA HIS A 119 -23.54 -56.03 18.89
C HIS A 119 -24.25 -55.00 19.81
N ASN A 120 -25.59 -54.97 19.77
CA ASN A 120 -26.41 -54.38 20.83
C ASN A 120 -26.38 -55.26 22.09
N LYS A 121 -26.03 -54.68 23.24
CA LYS A 121 -26.50 -55.09 24.57
C LYS A 121 -26.95 -53.83 25.31
N PRO A 122 -28.15 -53.80 25.92
CA PRO A 122 -28.60 -52.67 26.71
C PRO A 122 -28.09 -52.76 28.15
N VAL A 123 -28.26 -51.66 28.89
CA VAL A 123 -27.97 -51.43 30.33
C VAL A 123 -26.52 -50.95 30.56
N ASP A 124 -26.23 -49.76 31.10
CA ASP A 124 -26.82 -49.09 32.27
C ASP A 124 -26.72 -47.56 32.13
N ARG A 125 -27.76 -46.82 32.55
CA ARG A 125 -27.70 -45.35 32.67
C ARG A 125 -26.95 -44.99 33.96
N ARG A 126 -25.72 -44.52 33.83
CA ARG A 126 -25.00 -43.75 34.86
C ARG A 126 -24.33 -42.59 34.10
N PHE A 127 -25.01 -41.47 33.88
CA PHE A 127 -25.11 -40.35 34.82
C PHE A 127 -23.76 -40.06 35.49
N LEU A 128 -22.84 -39.52 34.70
CA LEU A 128 -22.17 -38.23 34.91
C LEU A 128 -21.35 -38.04 33.64
N ASP A 129 -21.93 -37.39 32.63
CA ASP A 129 -21.14 -36.75 31.57
C ASP A 129 -20.31 -35.69 32.30
N ILE A 130 -19.10 -36.08 32.65
CA ILE A 130 -18.04 -35.15 33.01
C ILE A 130 -17.95 -34.24 31.81
N PHE A 131 -18.28 -32.96 31.98
CA PHE A 131 -18.18 -31.95 30.93
C PHE A 131 -16.77 -32.04 30.31
N GLU A 132 -16.65 -32.71 29.18
CA GLU A 132 -15.42 -32.77 28.44
C GLU A 132 -15.29 -31.41 27.76
N VAL A 133 -14.58 -30.50 28.44
CA VAL A 133 -14.24 -29.20 27.88
C VAL A 133 -13.26 -29.48 26.76
N VAL A 134 -13.76 -29.51 25.53
CA VAL A 134 -12.93 -29.61 24.32
C VAL A 134 -12.18 -28.29 24.18
N GLU A 135 -10.90 -28.32 24.55
CA GLU A 135 -9.97 -27.24 24.26
C GLU A 135 -9.48 -27.41 22.82
N PHE A 136 -9.66 -26.37 22.02
CA PHE A 136 -9.18 -26.32 20.65
C PHE A 136 -8.39 -25.03 20.46
N ASP A 137 -7.36 -25.09 19.62
CA ASP A 137 -6.53 -23.94 19.32
C ASP A 137 -7.38 -22.80 18.73
N HIS A 138 -7.07 -21.56 19.12
CA HIS A 138 -7.67 -20.34 18.56
C HIS A 138 -7.22 -20.14 17.10
N VAL A 139 -7.77 -20.96 16.21
CA VAL A 139 -7.47 -20.95 14.77
C VAL A 139 -8.36 -19.96 14.03
N ALA A 140 -7.86 -19.39 12.94
CA ALA A 140 -8.66 -18.57 12.05
C ALA A 140 -9.82 -19.37 11.45
N CYS A 141 -10.99 -18.73 11.33
CA CYS A 141 -12.18 -19.29 10.72
C CYS A 141 -12.80 -18.29 9.73
N SER A 142 -13.57 -18.79 8.77
CA SER A 142 -14.32 -17.93 7.85
C SER A 142 -15.78 -17.89 8.28
N SER A 143 -16.31 -16.67 8.43
CA SER A 143 -17.67 -16.46 8.87
C SER A 143 -18.68 -16.57 7.73
N SER A 144 -19.97 -16.68 8.07
CA SER A 144 -21.06 -16.73 7.09
C SER A 144 -21.20 -15.47 6.22
N ASN A 145 -20.66 -14.32 6.67
CA ASN A 145 -20.64 -13.07 5.90
C ASN A 145 -19.29 -12.80 5.20
N GLY A 146 -18.39 -13.79 5.15
CA GLY A 146 -17.11 -13.72 4.44
C GLY A 146 -15.99 -12.99 5.19
N LEU A 147 -16.24 -12.55 6.42
CA LEU A 147 -15.22 -11.98 7.31
C LEU A 147 -14.37 -13.10 7.92
N GLU A 148 -13.13 -12.77 8.25
CA GLU A 148 -12.27 -13.68 9.00
C GLU A 148 -12.53 -13.50 10.50
N GLY A 149 -12.70 -14.61 11.21
CA GLY A 149 -12.87 -14.65 12.65
C GLY A 149 -11.87 -15.57 13.34
N THR A 150 -12.04 -15.71 14.64
CA THR A 150 -11.28 -16.66 15.47
C THR A 150 -12.21 -17.73 15.99
N CYS A 151 -11.80 -18.98 15.90
CA CYS A 151 -12.55 -20.09 16.47
C CYS A 151 -12.49 -20.00 18.00
N LEU A 152 -13.63 -19.71 18.63
CA LEU A 152 -13.77 -19.57 20.08
C LEU A 152 -15.02 -20.31 20.57
N HIS A 153 -15.07 -20.61 21.86
CA HIS A 153 -16.33 -20.95 22.50
C HIS A 153 -17.29 -19.77 22.45
N GLU A 154 -18.59 -20.02 22.31
CA GLU A 154 -19.61 -18.97 22.19
C GLU A 154 -19.56 -17.98 23.36
N PHE A 155 -19.38 -18.50 24.58
CA PHE A 155 -19.25 -17.68 25.78
C PHE A 155 -18.03 -16.75 25.73
N ASP A 156 -16.89 -17.24 25.24
CA ASP A 156 -15.68 -16.43 25.13
C ASP A 156 -15.79 -15.40 24.00
N CYS A 157 -16.49 -15.74 22.93
CA CYS A 157 -16.79 -14.79 21.86
C CYS A 157 -17.61 -13.60 22.36
N GLN A 158 -18.66 -13.86 23.15
CA GLN A 158 -19.49 -12.81 23.73
C GLN A 158 -18.71 -11.94 24.73
N LYS A 159 -17.80 -12.53 25.52
CA LYS A 159 -16.94 -11.77 26.46
C LYS A 159 -16.05 -10.74 25.77
N VAL A 160 -15.54 -11.06 24.58
CA VAL A 160 -14.69 -10.13 23.81
C VAL A 160 -15.51 -9.16 22.94
N GLY A 161 -16.85 -9.15 23.10
CA GLY A 161 -17.75 -8.31 22.30
C GLY A 161 -17.88 -8.75 20.84
N GLY A 162 -17.52 -10.00 20.54
CA GLY A 162 -17.66 -10.58 19.21
C GLY A 162 -19.05 -11.16 18.96
N MET A 163 -19.35 -11.36 17.68
CA MET A 163 -20.55 -12.04 17.20
C MET A 163 -20.21 -13.43 16.70
N VAL A 164 -21.06 -14.41 17.01
CA VAL A 164 -20.95 -15.78 16.50
C VAL A 164 -21.51 -15.82 15.09
N LEU A 165 -20.65 -16.04 14.10
CA LEU A 165 -21.00 -16.04 12.68
C LEU A 165 -20.53 -17.31 11.98
N GLY A 166 -21.04 -18.46 12.43
CA GLY A 166 -20.71 -19.77 11.88
C GLY A 166 -20.13 -20.72 12.94
N SER A 167 -19.83 -21.94 12.53
CA SER A 167 -19.21 -22.95 13.38
C SER A 167 -17.80 -23.29 12.88
N CYS A 168 -16.96 -23.76 13.79
CA CYS A 168 -15.59 -24.17 13.52
C CYS A 168 -15.23 -25.39 14.41
N ALA A 169 -14.02 -25.95 14.24
CA ALA A 169 -13.56 -27.13 14.97
C ALA A 169 -14.60 -28.27 14.96
N ASP A 170 -15.07 -28.67 13.77
CA ASP A 170 -16.09 -29.73 13.57
C ASP A 170 -17.39 -29.54 14.39
N GLY A 171 -17.72 -28.30 14.75
CA GLY A 171 -18.93 -27.95 15.49
C GLY A 171 -18.73 -27.82 17.00
N PHE A 172 -17.51 -28.02 17.50
CA PHE A 172 -17.18 -27.77 18.91
C PHE A 172 -16.95 -26.29 19.21
N GLY A 173 -16.69 -25.47 18.19
CA GLY A 173 -16.44 -24.03 18.33
C GLY A 173 -17.35 -23.17 17.45
N SER A 174 -17.38 -21.88 17.78
CA SER A 174 -18.11 -20.83 17.08
C SER A 174 -17.12 -19.88 16.42
N CYS A 175 -17.40 -19.50 15.17
CA CYS A 175 -16.56 -18.53 14.47
C CYS A 175 -16.84 -17.12 14.99
N CYS A 176 -15.95 -16.60 15.82
CA CYS A 176 -16.12 -15.33 16.50
C CYS A 176 -15.56 -14.18 15.68
N VAL A 177 -16.40 -13.18 15.38
CA VAL A 177 -16.00 -11.98 14.64
C VAL A 177 -16.30 -10.74 15.47
N VAL A 178 -15.26 -9.98 15.79
CA VAL A 178 -15.43 -8.64 16.36
C VAL A 178 -15.67 -7.67 15.22
N GLN A 179 -16.88 -7.12 15.14
CA GLN A 179 -17.28 -6.17 14.11
C GLN A 179 -17.80 -4.91 14.78
N PHE A 180 -17.43 -3.77 14.24
CA PHE A 180 -17.84 -2.47 14.76
C PHE A 180 -18.18 -1.54 13.60
N ASN A 181 -19.12 -0.65 13.84
CA ASN A 181 -19.78 0.18 12.83
C ASN A 181 -19.58 1.66 13.15
N CYS A 182 -20.32 2.53 12.47
CA CYS A 182 -20.30 3.96 12.72
C CYS A 182 -20.65 4.28 14.18
N ASP A 183 -19.98 5.29 14.73
CA ASP A 183 -20.14 5.81 16.09
C ASP A 183 -19.73 4.83 17.20
N SER A 184 -19.10 3.71 16.82
CA SER A 184 -18.54 2.75 17.75
C SER A 184 -17.19 3.21 18.30
N ARG A 185 -16.88 2.73 19.51
CA ARG A 185 -15.58 2.87 20.14
C ARG A 185 -15.10 1.47 20.55
N THR A 186 -13.90 1.09 20.16
CA THR A 186 -13.36 -0.25 20.41
C THR A 186 -11.90 -0.21 20.82
N SER A 187 -11.51 -1.10 21.72
CA SER A 187 -10.12 -1.41 22.07
C SER A 187 -9.70 -2.82 21.66
N ALA A 188 -10.51 -3.47 20.81
CA ALA A 188 -10.23 -4.83 20.37
C ALA A 188 -8.90 -4.87 19.59
N PRO A 189 -8.02 -5.85 19.85
CA PRO A 189 -6.74 -5.97 19.14
C PRO A 189 -6.94 -6.30 17.66
N VAL A 190 -8.01 -7.03 17.32
CA VAL A 190 -8.41 -7.32 15.93
C VAL A 190 -9.92 -7.14 15.81
N GLY A 191 -10.38 -6.53 14.73
CA GLY A 191 -11.80 -6.44 14.40
C GLY A 191 -12.05 -5.90 13.01
N TRP A 192 -13.33 -5.75 12.66
CA TRP A 192 -13.78 -5.33 11.34
C TRP A 192 -14.58 -4.04 11.40
N PHE A 193 -14.12 -3.02 10.69
CA PHE A 193 -14.88 -1.80 10.42
C PHE A 193 -15.62 -1.94 9.09
N THR A 194 -16.96 -1.95 9.15
CA THR A 194 -17.79 -2.27 7.98
C THR A 194 -18.89 -1.25 7.76
N ASN A 195 -19.36 -1.12 6.51
CA ASN A 195 -20.53 -0.30 6.22
C ASN A 195 -21.79 -0.83 6.93
N PRO A 196 -22.74 0.05 7.28
CA PRO A 196 -24.03 -0.39 7.79
C PRO A 196 -24.73 -1.31 6.79
N GLY A 197 -25.18 -2.47 7.25
CA GLY A 197 -25.82 -3.48 6.40
C GLY A 197 -24.86 -4.40 5.64
N PHE A 198 -23.54 -4.34 5.91
CA PHE A 198 -22.58 -5.33 5.39
C PHE A 198 -23.08 -6.77 5.63
N PRO A 199 -23.00 -7.68 4.64
CA PRO A 199 -22.19 -7.64 3.41
C PRO A 199 -22.83 -6.92 2.21
N SER A 200 -24.01 -6.31 2.37
CA SER A 200 -24.62 -5.53 1.29
C SER A 200 -24.06 -4.10 1.24
N PRO A 201 -23.95 -3.48 0.05
CA PRO A 201 -23.58 -2.07 -0.05
C PRO A 201 -24.60 -1.16 0.66
N SER A 202 -24.14 -0.01 1.17
CA SER A 202 -24.98 1.02 1.77
C SER A 202 -25.10 2.23 0.85
N SER A 203 -26.33 2.68 0.58
CA SER A 203 -26.61 3.84 -0.29
C SER A 203 -26.81 5.16 0.45
N ASN A 204 -26.91 5.11 1.79
CA ASN A 204 -27.22 6.28 2.59
C ASN A 204 -26.01 7.22 2.69
N ARG A 205 -26.28 8.53 2.75
CA ARG A 205 -25.26 9.52 3.11
C ARG A 205 -24.79 9.24 4.53
N MET A 206 -23.48 9.21 4.72
CA MET A 206 -22.88 8.80 5.98
C MET A 206 -21.65 9.64 6.29
N PRO A 207 -21.74 10.59 7.23
CA PRO A 207 -20.66 10.78 8.18
C PRO A 207 -20.65 9.56 9.11
N CYS A 208 -19.57 8.79 9.09
CA CYS A 208 -19.39 7.56 9.85
C CYS A 208 -18.01 7.59 10.50
N THR A 209 -17.96 7.67 11.82
CA THR A 209 -16.67 7.69 12.53
C THR A 209 -16.59 6.53 13.50
N ALA A 210 -15.54 5.73 13.41
CA ALA A 210 -15.22 4.70 14.41
C ALA A 210 -13.96 5.11 15.18
N SER A 211 -14.00 5.04 16.51
CA SER A 211 -12.89 5.36 17.40
C SER A 211 -12.18 4.10 17.87
N ILE A 212 -10.86 4.04 17.68
CA ILE A 212 -10.02 2.93 18.08
C ILE A 212 -9.13 3.38 19.23
N ASP A 213 -9.34 2.78 20.39
CA ASP A 213 -8.42 2.86 21.51
C ASP A 213 -7.36 1.77 21.40
N LYS A 214 -6.16 2.07 21.90
CA LYS A 214 -5.11 1.07 21.97
C LYS A 214 -5.52 -0.09 22.88
N ALA A 215 -5.36 -1.32 22.40
CA ALA A 215 -5.61 -2.53 23.18
C ALA A 215 -4.67 -2.64 24.39
N SER A 216 -3.44 -2.13 24.25
CA SER A 216 -2.46 -2.00 25.33
C SER A 216 -1.51 -0.82 25.05
N ARG A 217 -0.68 -0.45 26.03
CA ARG A 217 0.33 0.60 25.87
C ARG A 217 1.47 0.22 24.91
N ASP A 218 1.63 -1.08 24.66
CA ASP A 218 2.69 -1.62 23.80
C ASP A 218 2.32 -1.56 22.31
N ILE A 219 1.06 -1.20 21.99
CA ILE A 219 0.61 -1.00 20.61
C ILE A 219 1.27 0.25 20.03
N THR A 220 2.02 0.03 18.95
CA THR A 220 2.72 1.09 18.22
C THR A 220 2.17 1.30 16.82
N GLN A 221 1.43 0.34 16.27
CA GLN A 221 0.89 0.45 14.92
C GLN A 221 -0.54 -0.08 14.85
N ILE A 222 -1.33 0.49 13.94
CA ILE A 222 -2.61 -0.06 13.51
C ILE A 222 -2.49 -0.34 12.02
N ARG A 223 -2.67 -1.60 11.63
CA ARG A 223 -2.76 -2.03 10.25
C ARG A 223 -4.22 -2.11 9.83
N LEU A 224 -4.55 -1.47 8.72
CA LEU A 224 -5.83 -1.55 8.04
C LEU A 224 -5.66 -2.40 6.79
N ASP A 225 -6.40 -3.50 6.66
CA ASP A 225 -6.48 -4.28 5.43
C ASP A 225 -7.85 -4.06 4.78
N PHE A 226 -7.87 -3.52 3.57
CA PHE A 226 -9.08 -3.21 2.83
C PHE A 226 -9.58 -4.46 2.09
N GLN A 227 -10.25 -5.39 2.79
CA GLN A 227 -10.84 -6.58 2.13
C GLN A 227 -11.86 -6.18 1.07
N SER A 228 -12.63 -5.12 1.34
CA SER A 228 -13.43 -4.42 0.35
C SER A 228 -13.38 -2.93 0.69
N PHE A 229 -13.14 -2.10 -0.31
CA PHE A 229 -13.13 -0.65 -0.18
C PHE A 229 -13.50 -0.06 -1.55
N GLU A 230 -14.79 0.22 -1.69
CA GLU A 230 -15.42 0.74 -2.90
C GLU A 230 -16.22 1.99 -2.49
N MET A 231 -15.65 3.15 -2.79
CA MET A 231 -16.24 4.47 -2.58
C MET A 231 -16.30 5.21 -3.92
N LEU A 232 -16.97 6.38 -3.96
CA LEU A 232 -16.94 7.20 -5.16
C LEU A 232 -15.51 7.69 -5.48
N PRO A 233 -15.16 7.80 -6.77
CA PRO A 233 -13.84 8.23 -7.20
C PRO A 233 -13.57 9.71 -6.95
N PRO A 234 -12.30 10.15 -7.04
CA PRO A 234 -11.96 11.56 -7.03
C PRO A 234 -12.47 12.30 -8.27
N THR A 235 -12.77 13.58 -8.11
CA THR A 235 -13.08 14.52 -9.19
C THR A 235 -11.87 15.40 -9.44
N GLY A 236 -11.22 15.31 -10.61
CA GLY A 236 -10.01 16.08 -10.89
C GLY A 236 -8.87 15.75 -9.92
N GLY A 237 -8.82 14.49 -9.47
CA GLY A 237 -7.89 13.98 -8.47
C GLY A 237 -8.19 14.33 -7.01
N ASN A 238 -9.24 15.11 -6.73
CA ASN A 238 -9.64 15.43 -5.36
C ASN A 238 -10.80 14.55 -4.89
N CYS A 239 -10.67 13.97 -3.70
CA CYS A 239 -11.73 13.19 -3.06
C CYS A 239 -12.84 14.11 -2.50
N GLU A 240 -13.68 14.69 -3.37
CA GLU A 240 -14.69 15.66 -2.96
C GLU A 240 -16.01 15.02 -2.50
N GLN A 241 -16.44 13.94 -3.14
CA GLN A 241 -17.74 13.31 -2.88
C GLN A 241 -17.69 12.37 -1.68
N ASP A 242 -16.67 11.53 -1.65
CA ASP A 242 -16.45 10.49 -0.67
C ASP A 242 -15.01 10.61 -0.15
N GLN A 243 -14.83 10.51 1.16
CA GLN A 243 -13.54 10.62 1.83
C GLN A 243 -13.40 9.58 2.94
N PHE A 244 -12.27 8.89 2.96
CA PHE A 244 -11.79 8.15 4.11
C PHE A 244 -10.63 8.91 4.74
N ILE A 245 -10.77 9.23 6.02
CA ILE A 245 -9.86 10.09 6.76
C ILE A 245 -9.47 9.40 8.06
N VAL A 246 -8.17 9.36 8.34
CA VAL A 246 -7.62 8.92 9.62
C VAL A 246 -7.19 10.14 10.42
N THR A 247 -7.65 10.23 11.67
CA THR A 247 -7.24 11.28 12.63
C THR A 247 -6.79 10.66 13.96
N GLY A 248 -6.01 11.41 14.76
CA GLY A 248 -5.48 10.93 16.04
C GLY A 248 -4.20 10.09 15.94
N GLN A 249 -3.66 9.90 14.73
CA GLN A 249 -2.37 9.26 14.46
C GLN A 249 -1.16 10.16 14.78
N ASN A 250 0.04 9.58 14.75
CA ASN A 250 1.29 10.33 14.85
C ASN A 250 1.37 11.43 13.75
N THR A 251 1.68 12.67 14.14
CA THR A 251 1.74 13.82 13.21
C THR A 251 2.80 13.68 12.12
N ASN A 252 3.80 12.82 12.33
CA ASN A 252 4.84 12.52 11.33
C ASN A 252 4.46 11.36 10.39
N ASN A 253 3.33 10.69 10.64
CA ASN A 253 2.80 9.62 9.80
C ASN A 253 1.39 10.01 9.34
N VAL A 254 1.30 10.95 8.40
CA VAL A 254 0.03 11.44 7.88
C VAL A 254 -0.49 10.47 6.83
N ILE A 255 -1.63 9.84 7.11
CA ILE A 255 -2.34 9.02 6.12
C ILE A 255 -3.05 9.95 5.14
N PRO A 256 -2.86 9.78 3.81
CA PRO A 256 -3.57 10.59 2.82
C PRO A 256 -5.08 10.33 2.89
N ILE A 257 -5.87 11.31 2.44
CA ILE A 257 -7.31 11.13 2.26
C ILE A 257 -7.52 10.15 1.11
N LEU A 258 -8.28 9.07 1.35
CA LEU A 258 -8.53 8.03 0.36
C LEU A 258 -9.97 8.09 -0.15
N CYS A 259 -10.16 7.77 -1.42
CA CYS A 259 -11.46 7.58 -2.07
C CYS A 259 -11.31 6.60 -3.25
N GLY A 260 -12.42 6.32 -3.93
CA GLY A 260 -12.47 5.35 -5.03
C GLY A 260 -12.23 3.91 -4.58
N ILE A 261 -11.56 3.11 -5.43
CA ILE A 261 -11.39 1.66 -5.20
C ILE A 261 -9.99 1.34 -4.68
N ASN A 262 -9.94 0.85 -3.43
CA ASN A 262 -8.71 0.43 -2.74
C ASN A 262 -8.79 -1.02 -2.23
N THR A 263 -9.78 -1.80 -2.70
CA THR A 263 -9.93 -3.21 -2.38
C THR A 263 -8.64 -3.99 -2.63
N GLY A 264 -8.18 -4.72 -1.61
CA GLY A 264 -6.96 -5.53 -1.60
C GLY A 264 -5.69 -4.78 -1.18
N GLN A 265 -5.78 -3.47 -0.92
CA GLN A 265 -4.66 -2.70 -0.39
C GLN A 265 -4.70 -2.63 1.15
N HIS A 266 -3.63 -2.11 1.74
CA HIS A 266 -3.51 -1.93 3.18
C HIS A 266 -2.83 -0.60 3.53
N VAL A 267 -2.97 -0.20 4.79
CA VAL A 267 -2.38 1.02 5.37
C VAL A 267 -1.85 0.73 6.76
N TYR A 268 -0.66 1.22 7.08
CA TYR A 268 -0.09 1.24 8.43
C TYR A 268 -0.19 2.64 9.02
N ILE A 269 -0.72 2.71 10.24
CA ILE A 269 -0.88 3.93 11.02
C ILE A 269 0.04 3.83 12.23
N ASP A 270 0.99 4.74 12.35
CA ASP A 270 1.83 4.86 13.54
C ASP A 270 1.03 5.52 14.67
N VAL A 271 0.94 4.78 15.77
CA VAL A 271 0.26 5.21 17.00
C VAL A 271 1.18 5.18 18.21
N GLY A 272 2.48 4.86 18.10
CA GLY A 272 3.34 4.58 19.25
C GLY A 272 3.36 5.68 20.30
N HIS A 273 3.44 6.94 19.88
CA HIS A 273 3.60 8.10 20.77
C HIS A 273 2.31 8.94 20.92
N VAL A 274 1.15 8.40 20.52
CA VAL A 274 -0.15 9.06 20.71
C VAL A 274 -0.99 8.32 21.75
N GLU A 275 -1.74 9.07 22.55
CA GLU A 275 -2.65 8.52 23.55
C GLU A 275 -3.96 8.00 22.93
N GLY A 276 -4.31 8.46 21.73
CA GLY A 276 -5.54 8.12 21.04
C GLY A 276 -6.78 8.91 21.53
N PRO A 277 -7.99 8.52 21.12
CA PRO A 277 -8.26 7.44 20.16
C PRO A 277 -7.83 7.83 18.73
N VAL A 278 -7.55 6.81 17.90
CA VAL A 278 -7.45 6.99 16.45
C VAL A 278 -8.84 6.87 15.86
N ASN A 279 -9.26 7.83 15.05
CA ASN A 279 -10.57 7.81 14.42
C ASN A 279 -10.47 7.48 12.94
N LEU A 280 -11.21 6.46 12.52
CA LEU A 280 -11.44 6.12 11.12
C LEU A 280 -12.76 6.78 10.70
N SER A 281 -12.70 7.77 9.82
CA SER A 281 -13.85 8.55 9.41
C SER A 281 -14.15 8.33 7.93
N ILE A 282 -15.37 7.94 7.62
CA ILE A 282 -15.93 7.91 6.28
C ILE A 282 -16.91 9.06 6.16
N GLN A 283 -16.70 9.92 5.17
CA GLN A 283 -17.60 11.02 4.86
C GLN A 283 -18.11 10.84 3.44
N SER A 284 -19.41 11.01 3.24
CA SER A 284 -20.02 10.87 1.93
C SER A 284 -21.10 11.93 1.73
N ILE A 285 -21.10 12.61 0.59
CA ILE A 285 -22.03 13.72 0.31
C ILE A 285 -23.27 13.25 -0.45
N THR A 286 -23.11 12.42 -1.47
CA THR A 286 -24.19 11.93 -2.33
C THR A 286 -24.78 10.63 -1.78
N ALA A 287 -25.98 10.27 -2.23
CA ALA A 287 -26.53 8.94 -1.93
C ALA A 287 -26.12 8.01 -3.08
N ASP A 288 -25.18 7.12 -2.80
CA ASP A 288 -24.67 6.12 -3.75
C ASP A 288 -24.19 4.89 -2.98
N ASN A 289 -24.08 3.76 -3.66
CA ASN A 289 -23.67 2.50 -3.07
C ASN A 289 -22.18 2.55 -2.70
N ARG A 290 -21.90 2.41 -1.41
CA ARG A 290 -20.54 2.13 -0.90
C ARG A 290 -20.49 0.76 -0.27
N LEU A 291 -19.39 0.07 -0.48
CA LEU A 291 -19.09 -1.19 0.18
C LEU A 291 -17.71 -1.08 0.81
N PHE A 292 -17.65 -1.25 2.12
CA PHE A 292 -16.36 -1.33 2.80
C PHE A 292 -16.38 -2.36 3.92
N SER A 293 -15.29 -3.12 3.98
CA SER A 293 -14.95 -4.03 5.07
C SER A 293 -13.44 -3.94 5.28
N ILE A 294 -13.07 -3.31 6.37
CA ILE A 294 -11.69 -2.97 6.71
C ILE A 294 -11.31 -3.79 7.95
N LYS A 295 -10.34 -4.70 7.80
CA LYS A 295 -9.77 -5.41 8.94
C LYS A 295 -8.84 -4.46 9.67
N VAL A 296 -9.07 -4.26 10.95
CA VAL A 296 -8.27 -3.43 11.83
C VAL A 296 -7.47 -4.36 12.73
N THR A 297 -6.15 -4.28 12.66
CA THR A 297 -5.22 -5.08 13.46
C THR A 297 -4.28 -4.16 14.21
N GLN A 298 -4.29 -4.21 15.53
CA GLN A 298 -3.36 -3.48 16.39
C GLN A 298 -2.09 -4.30 16.58
N LEU A 299 -0.94 -3.67 16.36
CA LEU A 299 0.37 -4.32 16.33
C LEU A 299 1.32 -3.68 17.35
N THR A 300 2.05 -4.54 18.04
CA THR A 300 3.25 -4.24 18.80
C THR A 300 4.48 -4.28 17.89
N PRO A 301 5.63 -3.71 18.30
CA PRO A 301 6.87 -3.80 17.54
C PRO A 301 7.42 -5.23 17.38
N ALA A 302 6.95 -6.17 18.20
CA ALA A 302 7.41 -7.56 18.19
C ALA A 302 6.61 -8.43 17.21
N ASP A 303 5.51 -7.94 16.66
CA ASP A 303 4.68 -8.71 15.74
C ASP A 303 5.35 -8.83 14.36
N ASP A 304 5.31 -10.02 13.77
CA ASP A 304 5.89 -10.29 12.44
C ASP A 304 5.30 -9.41 11.33
N LEU A 305 4.07 -8.90 11.54
CA LEU A 305 3.39 -8.01 10.60
C LEU A 305 3.72 -6.53 10.82
N ALA A 306 4.51 -6.16 11.83
CA ALA A 306 4.88 -4.78 12.10
C ALA A 306 5.70 -4.21 10.94
N ALA A 307 5.34 -2.99 10.51
CA ALA A 307 6.06 -2.29 9.45
C ALA A 307 7.21 -1.45 10.03
N PRO A 308 8.27 -1.19 9.26
CA PRO A 308 9.27 -0.21 9.64
C PRO A 308 8.66 1.21 9.77
N VAL A 309 9.32 2.06 10.56
CA VAL A 309 8.88 3.45 10.76
C VAL A 309 8.88 4.22 9.43
N GLY A 310 7.81 4.98 9.18
CA GLY A 310 7.64 5.80 7.98
C GLY A 310 6.96 5.09 6.81
N CYS A 311 6.77 3.77 6.88
CA CYS A 311 6.09 3.00 5.85
C CYS A 311 4.57 3.07 6.03
N ILE A 312 3.85 3.57 5.02
CA ILE A 312 2.37 3.52 4.99
C ILE A 312 1.89 2.21 4.39
N GLN A 313 2.67 1.61 3.48
CA GLN A 313 2.47 0.24 3.03
C GLN A 313 3.73 -0.58 3.24
N TYR A 314 3.55 -1.83 3.66
CA TYR A 314 4.65 -2.76 3.89
C TYR A 314 4.37 -4.12 3.24
N PHE A 315 5.28 -4.58 2.41
CA PHE A 315 5.16 -5.81 1.63
C PHE A 315 6.27 -6.79 2.00
N THR A 316 5.90 -7.97 2.49
CA THR A 316 6.84 -9.03 2.92
C THR A 316 6.95 -10.17 1.91
N ALA A 317 6.13 -10.15 0.85
CA ALA A 317 6.14 -11.16 -0.19
C ALA A 317 7.43 -11.10 -1.03
N VAL A 318 7.91 -12.27 -1.46
CA VAL A 318 9.09 -12.38 -2.35
C VAL A 318 8.85 -11.71 -3.72
N GLN A 319 7.61 -11.66 -4.17
CA GLN A 319 7.17 -11.07 -5.43
C GLN A 319 5.73 -10.62 -5.27
N GLY A 320 5.35 -9.57 -5.99
CA GLY A 320 4.02 -8.97 -5.88
C GLY A 320 3.90 -7.70 -6.73
N HIS A 321 2.81 -6.97 -6.52
CA HIS A 321 2.52 -5.74 -7.23
C HIS A 321 2.38 -4.58 -6.25
N LEU A 322 2.91 -3.43 -6.65
CA LEU A 322 2.69 -2.13 -6.04
C LEU A 322 1.74 -1.34 -6.92
N GLU A 323 0.68 -0.86 -6.30
CA GLU A 323 -0.36 -0.07 -6.94
C GLU A 323 -0.57 1.18 -6.10
N SER A 324 -0.68 2.35 -6.74
CA SER A 324 -1.09 3.54 -6.01
C SER A 324 -2.50 3.37 -5.44
N PHE A 325 -2.84 4.16 -4.43
CA PHE A 325 -4.25 4.28 -4.03
C PHE A 325 -5.11 4.71 -5.22
N ASN A 326 -6.34 4.19 -5.26
CA ASN A 326 -7.32 4.35 -6.34
C ASN A 326 -6.88 3.82 -7.72
N TYR A 327 -5.82 3.01 -7.82
CA TYR A 327 -5.36 2.49 -9.11
C TYR A 327 -6.43 1.68 -9.86
N ARG A 328 -7.30 0.95 -9.15
CA ARG A 328 -8.24 -0.02 -9.74
C ARG A 328 -9.52 0.58 -10.29
N ASP A 329 -9.88 1.80 -9.89
CA ASP A 329 -11.12 2.45 -10.32
C ASP A 329 -11.09 2.89 -11.79
N ARG A 330 -9.88 3.09 -12.34
CA ARG A 330 -9.65 3.62 -13.70
C ARG A 330 -10.15 5.06 -13.90
N SER A 331 -10.35 5.80 -12.82
CA SER A 331 -10.59 7.25 -12.78
C SER A 331 -9.29 8.05 -12.69
N ASP A 332 -9.39 9.34 -12.37
CA ASP A 332 -8.27 10.18 -12.00
C ASP A 332 -7.50 9.62 -10.79
N THR A 333 -6.18 9.86 -10.78
CA THR A 333 -5.32 9.58 -9.63
C THR A 333 -5.59 10.55 -8.49
N ILE A 334 -5.41 10.11 -7.25
CA ILE A 334 -5.58 11.00 -6.09
C ILE A 334 -4.43 12.03 -6.05
N ASN A 335 -4.77 13.29 -5.85
CA ASN A 335 -3.83 14.39 -5.70
C ASN A 335 -3.17 14.38 -4.32
N ASN A 336 -2.00 15.04 -4.21
CA ASN A 336 -1.29 15.26 -2.95
C ASN A 336 -0.94 13.95 -2.21
N LEU A 337 -0.74 12.85 -2.94
CA LEU A 337 -0.24 11.63 -2.36
C LEU A 337 1.22 11.81 -1.97
N ASN A 338 1.51 11.73 -0.67
CA ASN A 338 2.86 11.66 -0.15
C ASN A 338 3.01 10.55 0.88
N TYR A 339 3.57 9.43 0.43
CA TYR A 339 3.73 8.24 1.27
C TYR A 339 4.83 7.32 0.75
N ALA A 340 5.31 6.46 1.65
CA ALA A 340 6.28 5.42 1.35
C ALA A 340 5.64 4.04 1.28
N MET A 341 5.92 3.32 0.21
CA MET A 341 5.77 1.86 0.11
C MET A 341 7.10 1.21 0.45
N CYS A 342 7.11 0.31 1.43
CA CYS A 342 8.29 -0.41 1.87
C CYS A 342 8.18 -1.88 1.51
N VAL A 343 9.29 -2.47 1.10
CA VAL A 343 9.38 -3.88 0.74
C VAL A 343 10.44 -4.53 1.61
N GLU A 344 10.06 -5.63 2.27
CA GLU A 344 11.00 -6.44 3.03
C GLU A 344 11.99 -7.12 2.09
N ARG A 345 13.28 -6.90 2.33
CA ARG A 345 14.32 -7.63 1.65
C ARG A 345 14.58 -8.94 2.38
N ARG A 346 14.28 -10.08 1.73
CA ARG A 346 14.54 -11.38 2.36
C ARG A 346 16.04 -11.65 2.51
N PRO A 347 16.47 -12.38 3.56
CA PRO A 347 17.88 -12.67 3.79
C PRO A 347 18.58 -13.43 2.67
N ASP A 348 17.83 -14.13 1.83
CA ASP A 348 18.31 -14.94 0.71
C ASP A 348 18.39 -14.18 -0.62
N THR A 349 18.13 -12.86 -0.65
CA THR A 349 18.04 -12.06 -1.88
C THR A 349 19.12 -10.97 -1.98
N CYS A 350 19.59 -10.70 -3.21
CA CYS A 350 20.68 -9.76 -3.47
C CYS A 350 20.19 -8.34 -3.79
N SER A 351 19.04 -8.21 -4.43
CA SER A 351 18.41 -6.95 -4.80
C SER A 351 16.90 -7.14 -4.95
N ILE A 352 16.19 -6.02 -4.91
CA ILE A 352 14.80 -5.93 -5.31
C ILE A 352 14.80 -5.39 -6.73
N THR A 353 14.08 -6.02 -7.64
CA THR A 353 13.95 -5.54 -9.01
C THR A 353 12.52 -5.09 -9.24
N TYR A 354 12.37 -3.88 -9.75
CA TYR A 354 11.10 -3.25 -10.09
C TYR A 354 10.93 -3.26 -11.60
N THR A 355 9.74 -3.61 -12.07
CA THR A 355 9.36 -3.56 -13.49
C THR A 355 7.94 -3.02 -13.61
N ASN A 356 7.61 -2.26 -14.65
CA ASN A 356 6.22 -1.91 -14.89
C ASN A 356 5.47 -3.11 -15.50
N ALA A 357 4.22 -3.35 -15.08
CA ALA A 357 3.36 -4.33 -15.79
C ALA A 357 2.49 -3.70 -16.88
N GLY A 358 2.38 -2.37 -16.87
CA GLY A 358 1.54 -1.61 -17.77
C GLY A 358 2.20 -0.28 -18.14
N ALA A 359 1.47 0.55 -18.89
CA ALA A 359 1.91 1.91 -19.15
C ALA A 359 2.04 2.68 -17.83
N MET A 360 3.20 3.27 -17.61
CA MET A 360 3.42 4.30 -16.60
C MET A 360 2.98 5.65 -17.18
N GLN A 361 2.42 6.55 -16.38
CA GLN A 361 2.12 7.91 -16.84
C GLN A 361 2.20 8.90 -15.68
N ILE A 362 3.38 9.49 -15.49
CA ILE A 362 3.63 10.59 -14.55
C ILE A 362 4.16 11.77 -15.35
N VAL A 363 3.27 12.49 -16.01
CA VAL A 363 3.68 13.58 -16.92
C VAL A 363 3.74 14.88 -16.14
N ASN A 364 4.93 15.47 -16.12
CA ASN A 364 5.15 16.80 -15.56
C ASN A 364 5.01 17.84 -16.68
N PHE A 365 4.43 19.00 -16.37
CA PHE A 365 4.27 20.11 -17.30
C PHE A 365 5.04 21.34 -16.82
N ASP A 366 5.58 22.11 -17.76
CA ASP A 366 6.21 23.40 -17.48
C ASP A 366 5.18 24.52 -17.25
N ASN A 367 5.66 25.76 -17.05
CA ASN A 367 4.78 26.91 -16.79
C ASN A 367 3.95 27.30 -18.01
N GLU A 368 4.36 26.87 -19.20
CA GLU A 368 3.68 27.09 -20.47
C GLU A 368 2.70 25.94 -20.80
N GLY A 369 2.59 24.93 -19.94
CA GLY A 369 1.71 23.77 -20.10
C GLY A 369 2.23 22.73 -21.08
N LEU A 370 3.50 22.76 -21.43
CA LEU A 370 4.15 21.76 -22.28
C LEU A 370 4.75 20.63 -21.42
N PRO A 371 4.74 19.37 -21.90
CA PRO A 371 5.41 18.28 -21.21
C PRO A 371 6.90 18.58 -21.03
N VAL A 372 7.41 18.46 -19.80
CA VAL A 372 8.83 18.65 -19.47
C VAL A 372 9.71 17.64 -20.21
N ILE A 373 9.19 16.43 -20.40
CA ILE A 373 9.81 15.33 -21.13
C ILE A 373 9.04 15.02 -22.41
N PRO A 374 9.71 14.64 -23.51
CA PRO A 374 9.03 14.23 -24.73
C PRO A 374 8.11 13.03 -24.49
N PRO A 375 6.98 12.95 -25.21
CA PRO A 375 6.08 11.80 -25.13
C PRO A 375 6.81 10.46 -25.37
N ARG A 376 6.35 9.41 -24.70
CA ARG A 376 6.89 8.04 -24.78
C ARG A 376 8.32 7.88 -24.24
N GLN A 377 8.77 8.79 -23.39
CA GLN A 377 10.08 8.70 -22.74
C GLN A 377 9.94 8.62 -21.21
N ALA A 378 10.97 8.07 -20.57
CA ALA A 378 11.17 8.13 -19.14
C ALA A 378 11.85 9.46 -18.78
N GLY A 379 11.35 10.10 -17.74
CA GLY A 379 12.03 11.19 -17.05
C GLY A 379 12.81 10.64 -15.86
N VAL A 380 14.05 11.11 -15.71
CA VAL A 380 14.93 10.74 -14.60
C VAL A 380 15.48 12.00 -13.95
N GLU A 381 15.64 11.95 -12.63
CA GLU A 381 16.14 13.04 -11.79
C GLU A 381 15.19 14.24 -11.65
N VAL A 382 15.66 15.24 -10.91
CA VAL A 382 14.87 16.39 -10.46
C VAL A 382 14.45 17.30 -11.60
N PHE A 383 15.25 17.44 -12.66
CA PHE A 383 14.94 18.35 -13.76
C PHE A 383 13.84 17.82 -14.68
N ASN A 384 13.82 16.50 -14.92
CA ASN A 384 12.78 15.87 -15.72
C ASN A 384 11.51 15.61 -14.91
N CYS A 385 11.65 15.39 -13.60
CA CYS A 385 10.57 15.07 -12.67
C CYS A 385 10.50 16.07 -11.50
N PRO A 386 10.16 17.35 -11.78
CA PRO A 386 10.19 18.42 -10.79
C PRO A 386 9.03 18.36 -9.78
N THR A 387 7.82 18.00 -10.23
CA THR A 387 6.60 18.04 -9.40
C THR A 387 6.19 16.63 -8.98
N ASP A 388 5.80 15.78 -9.93
CA ASP A 388 5.26 14.45 -9.67
C ASP A 388 6.30 13.39 -10.05
N TRP A 389 6.53 12.42 -9.16
CA TRP A 389 7.56 11.40 -9.35
C TRP A 389 7.36 10.19 -8.45
N LEU A 390 7.97 9.08 -8.87
CA LEU A 390 8.27 7.94 -8.01
C LEU A 390 9.75 8.00 -7.65
N LEU A 391 10.09 7.85 -6.37
CA LEU A 391 11.48 7.72 -5.95
C LEU A 391 11.81 6.24 -5.77
N ILE A 392 12.80 5.72 -6.47
CA ILE A 392 13.28 4.35 -6.25
C ILE A 392 14.80 4.43 -6.21
N ALA A 393 15.42 3.80 -5.19
CA ALA A 393 16.87 3.84 -5.00
C ALA A 393 17.47 5.26 -5.05
N ALA A 394 16.75 6.25 -4.48
CA ALA A 394 17.09 7.68 -4.49
C ALA A 394 17.09 8.36 -5.88
N VAL A 395 16.50 7.72 -6.89
CA VAL A 395 16.30 8.26 -8.23
C VAL A 395 14.83 8.61 -8.43
N ARG A 396 14.55 9.84 -8.86
CA ARG A 396 13.20 10.27 -9.25
C ARG A 396 12.91 9.78 -10.67
N LEU A 397 11.75 9.16 -10.84
CA LEU A 397 11.27 8.60 -12.10
C LEU A 397 9.89 9.17 -12.41
N CYS A 398 9.68 9.53 -13.67
CA CYS A 398 8.41 10.02 -14.18
C CYS A 398 8.28 9.70 -15.68
N GLY A 399 7.18 10.11 -16.30
CA GLY A 399 6.92 9.95 -17.72
C GLY A 399 6.11 8.73 -18.10
N ASP A 400 6.27 8.36 -19.38
CA ASP A 400 5.48 7.32 -20.05
C ASP A 400 6.16 5.95 -20.03
N ARG A 401 7.39 5.91 -19.52
CA ARG A 401 8.26 4.73 -19.46
C ARG A 401 8.87 4.61 -18.08
N PHE A 402 9.02 3.37 -17.64
CA PHE A 402 9.69 3.05 -16.39
C PHE A 402 11.13 2.67 -16.70
N ASN A 403 12.06 3.63 -16.58
CA ASN A 403 13.49 3.41 -16.86
C ASN A 403 14.33 4.48 -16.14
N ASP A 404 15.29 4.05 -15.33
CA ASP A 404 16.22 4.91 -14.58
C ASP A 404 17.56 5.17 -15.30
N GLY A 405 17.75 4.57 -16.48
CA GLY A 405 18.96 4.66 -17.29
C GLY A 405 20.12 3.78 -16.81
N THR A 406 19.95 2.98 -15.74
CA THR A 406 21.03 2.17 -15.16
C THR A 406 21.30 0.90 -15.98
N VAL A 407 20.25 0.27 -16.49
CA VAL A 407 20.35 -0.93 -17.33
C VAL A 407 20.43 -0.59 -18.81
N ILE A 408 19.60 0.35 -19.29
CA ILE A 408 19.51 0.77 -20.70
C ILE A 408 19.36 2.29 -20.76
N GLN A 409 20.28 2.97 -21.47
CA GLN A 409 20.26 4.45 -21.64
C GLN A 409 19.27 4.95 -22.72
N ASP A 410 18.53 4.05 -23.37
CA ASP A 410 17.43 4.40 -24.26
C ASP A 410 16.14 4.61 -23.45
N PHE A 411 15.85 5.86 -23.11
CA PHE A 411 14.68 6.25 -22.31
C PHE A 411 13.34 6.08 -23.04
N SER A 412 13.32 5.70 -24.33
CA SER A 412 12.08 5.38 -25.05
C SER A 412 11.54 3.97 -24.75
N LEU A 413 12.35 3.16 -24.06
CA LEU A 413 12.07 1.78 -23.67
C LEU A 413 11.92 1.68 -22.14
N ASP A 414 11.03 0.79 -21.71
CA ASP A 414 10.97 0.37 -20.32
C ASP A 414 12.18 -0.51 -19.98
N ALA A 415 12.71 -0.36 -18.77
CA ALA A 415 13.82 -1.15 -18.26
C ALA A 415 13.62 -1.45 -16.76
N PRO A 416 14.08 -2.62 -16.27
CA PRO A 416 14.07 -2.92 -14.85
C PRO A 416 14.90 -1.92 -14.04
N VAL A 417 14.39 -1.52 -12.88
CA VAL A 417 15.06 -0.63 -11.90
C VAL A 417 15.43 -1.46 -10.67
N THR A 418 16.62 -1.29 -10.09
CA THR A 418 17.12 -2.14 -8.98
C THR A 418 17.71 -1.37 -7.81
#